data_AF-R1CNX4-F1
#
_entry.id   AF-R1CNX4-F1
#
_cell.length_a   1.000
_cell.length_b   1.000
_cell.length_c   1.000
_cell.angle_alpha   90.00
_cell.angle_beta   90.00
_cell.angle_gamma   90.00
#
_symmetry.space_group_name_H-M   'P 1'
#
loop_
_entity.id
_entity.type
_entity.pdbx_description
1 polymer ?
#
loop_
_entity_poly.entity_id
_entity_poly.type
_entity_poly.pdbx_seq_one_letter_code
_entity_poly.pdbx_strand_id
1 'polypeptide(L)'
;MLAISAFAYSPAATVDVDVFGEAACPDTRDFVLGPLARLADALGTTASVRYTSFGNAYFFAPCAGAVVAPPGCDSSASCRFNATTRDCWFSTCGLGAARPPDACFKGSPRCQHGAAECLANRVTLCAGTSLPFVSCYFRALGSEWAAGSPSTAVLAVGRRCAFASVGAGWAGIYSAWRVAVDAKARDPTTVCVFEGSPRFGGRTFTVRGDAALFGLNIDIGAYRFAFEQHLPADLLRGPLRLPTACYIPSCEREPLDGNLTLHKLMDPRLNSSAGYGTALDVMVAELRAAGAHLQLHKELDAVHAHPRPTGAVLRWKDGGSTVADSVLLNLPRHALNRLSRDSLLFTDGRPLARALYNCSRETSQANYSAEASVKVYLVYEDAWWRTRLGLVQGEVHAPSDPPMYIRYHDGPVRCGEGAAPACAGALLVQYAHSLEAGGGFYMPFRASKSTPLTVLRGEASELPGLLHRKLLQMHAARLADAGIDPRSLAEPAAVVLGFWPHARDEILHPAPDPLSFSTAHGALPQCLHGVTSASYSEATRQPVVGRSLSVANNDWWLEESSVDLIAPYWAEVSLRVAERVLHDQLGLARPAWLNAAYYRKSVLGI
;
A
#
# COMPACT_ATOMS: atom_id res chain seq x y z
N MET A 1 7.46 -40.23 -4.90
CA MET A 1 8.24 -41.47 -4.71
C MET A 1 9.58 -41.07 -4.13
N LEU A 2 9.96 -41.55 -2.95
CA LEU A 2 11.20 -41.17 -2.28
C LEU A 2 12.20 -42.33 -2.37
N ALA A 3 13.44 -42.06 -2.79
CA ALA A 3 14.51 -43.05 -2.84
C ALA A 3 15.71 -42.55 -2.04
N ILE A 4 16.24 -43.38 -1.16
CA ILE A 4 17.41 -43.11 -0.33
C ILE A 4 18.46 -44.16 -0.67
N SER A 5 19.65 -43.73 -1.06
CA SER A 5 20.81 -44.61 -1.29
C SER A 5 21.93 -44.21 -0.34
N ALA A 6 22.48 -45.18 0.40
CA ALA A 6 23.61 -44.97 1.29
C ALA A 6 24.74 -45.94 0.91
N PHE A 7 25.93 -45.41 0.65
CA PHE A 7 27.13 -46.20 0.40
C PHE A 7 28.05 -46.08 1.61
N ALA A 8 28.40 -47.21 2.24
CA ALA A 8 29.32 -47.25 3.35
C ALA A 8 30.59 -48.02 2.95
N TYR A 9 31.74 -47.36 3.05
CA TYR A 9 33.03 -48.06 3.14
C TYR A 9 34.01 -47.26 4.01
N SER A 10 34.48 -47.90 5.09
CA SER A 10 35.54 -47.50 6.04
C SER A 10 35.16 -46.61 7.25
N PRO A 11 35.67 -46.89 8.47
CA PRO A 11 35.35 -46.16 9.71
C PRO A 11 35.91 -44.74 9.84
N ALA A 12 36.63 -44.25 8.82
CA ALA A 12 37.23 -42.91 8.78
C ALA A 12 36.64 -42.02 7.67
N ALA A 13 35.63 -42.49 6.93
CA ALA A 13 35.06 -41.78 5.80
C ALA A 13 33.70 -41.16 6.17
N THR A 14 33.52 -39.88 5.82
CA THR A 14 32.20 -39.24 5.80
C THR A 14 31.24 -40.06 4.93
N VAL A 15 30.06 -40.38 5.45
CA VAL A 15 29.04 -41.13 4.69
C VAL A 15 28.29 -40.16 3.78
N ASP A 16 28.37 -40.38 2.46
CA ASP A 16 27.55 -39.62 1.51
C ASP A 16 26.12 -40.22 1.47
N VAL A 17 25.13 -39.38 1.74
CA VAL A 17 23.71 -39.71 1.64
C VAL A 17 23.10 -38.90 0.50
N ASP A 18 22.79 -39.57 -0.60
CA ASP A 18 22.09 -38.95 -1.72
C ASP A 18 20.56 -39.15 -1.56
N VAL A 19 19.86 -38.03 -1.45
CA VAL A 19 18.40 -37.95 -1.32
C VAL A 19 17.82 -37.46 -2.63
N PHE A 20 16.85 -38.20 -3.16
CA PHE A 20 16.14 -37.83 -4.38
C PHE A 20 14.70 -37.46 -4.03
N GLY A 21 14.31 -36.23 -4.38
CA GLY A 21 12.98 -35.71 -4.10
C GLY A 21 12.44 -34.86 -5.24
N GLU A 22 11.12 -34.76 -5.34
CA GLU A 22 10.49 -33.94 -6.37
C GLU A 22 10.63 -32.46 -6.04
N ALA A 23 11.16 -31.66 -6.98
CA ALA A 23 11.33 -30.24 -6.76
C ALA A 23 9.98 -29.58 -6.56
N ALA A 24 9.84 -29.03 -5.36
CA ALA A 24 8.61 -28.41 -4.94
C ALA A 24 7.49 -29.47 -5.02
N CYS A 25 7.51 -30.39 -4.08
CA CYS A 25 6.42 -31.34 -3.87
C CYS A 25 6.11 -31.28 -2.38
N PRO A 26 4.85 -31.10 -1.94
CA PRO A 26 4.53 -30.92 -0.53
C PRO A 26 5.10 -32.04 0.35
N ASP A 27 4.97 -33.29 -0.10
CA ASP A 27 5.50 -34.45 0.63
C ASP A 27 7.04 -34.44 0.70
N THR A 28 7.69 -34.04 -0.40
CA THR A 28 9.15 -33.91 -0.44
C THR A 28 9.62 -32.77 0.47
N ARG A 29 8.92 -31.63 0.45
CA ARG A 29 9.18 -30.49 1.32
C ARG A 29 9.09 -30.92 2.79
N ASP A 30 8.00 -31.57 3.18
CA ASP A 30 7.75 -31.96 4.57
C ASP A 30 8.76 -33.00 5.04
N PHE A 31 9.18 -33.91 4.14
CA PHE A 31 10.29 -34.82 4.41
C PHE A 31 11.62 -34.08 4.62
N VAL A 32 12.00 -33.17 3.71
CA VAL A 32 13.26 -32.42 3.80
C VAL A 32 13.30 -31.54 5.04
N LEU A 33 12.23 -30.80 5.31
CA LEU A 33 12.16 -29.86 6.43
C LEU A 33 11.95 -30.55 7.79
N GLY A 34 11.45 -31.78 7.80
CA GLY A 34 11.19 -32.54 9.01
C GLY A 34 12.21 -33.67 9.21
N PRO A 35 11.86 -34.92 8.87
CA PRO A 35 12.71 -36.09 9.11
C PRO A 35 14.16 -35.96 8.64
N LEU A 36 14.39 -35.43 7.43
CA LEU A 36 15.74 -35.37 6.86
C LEU A 36 16.62 -34.32 7.54
N ALA A 37 16.08 -33.14 7.85
CA ALA A 37 16.81 -32.13 8.60
C ALA A 37 17.25 -32.67 9.98
N ARG A 38 16.35 -33.36 10.69
CA ARG A 38 16.69 -34.00 11.97
C ARG A 38 17.76 -35.07 11.83
N LEU A 39 17.71 -35.86 10.75
CA LEU A 39 18.73 -36.86 10.47
C LEU A 39 20.09 -36.20 10.20
N ALA A 40 20.12 -35.16 9.37
CA ALA A 40 21.35 -34.43 9.08
C ALA A 40 21.96 -33.79 10.34
N ASP A 41 21.14 -33.19 11.19
CA ASP A 41 21.57 -32.63 12.48
C ASP A 41 22.16 -33.71 13.40
N ALA A 42 21.51 -34.89 13.46
CA ALA A 42 21.97 -36.01 14.27
C ALA A 42 23.28 -36.64 13.75
N LEU A 43 23.47 -36.66 12.43
CA LEU A 43 24.69 -37.21 11.81
C LEU A 43 25.87 -36.21 11.84
N GLY A 44 25.61 -34.92 11.97
CA GLY A 44 26.65 -33.89 12.06
C GLY A 44 27.67 -33.98 10.92
N THR A 45 28.95 -34.00 11.25
CA THR A 45 30.05 -34.12 10.26
C THR A 45 30.32 -35.55 9.81
N THR A 46 29.64 -36.55 10.40
CA THR A 46 29.81 -37.96 10.06
C THR A 46 29.13 -38.33 8.73
N ALA A 47 28.18 -37.51 8.25
CA ALA A 47 27.55 -37.69 6.96
C ALA A 47 27.44 -36.38 6.16
N SER A 48 27.54 -36.49 4.85
CA SER A 48 27.29 -35.42 3.89
C SER A 48 25.99 -35.74 3.15
N VAL A 49 24.96 -34.94 3.38
CA VAL A 49 23.66 -35.14 2.73
C VAL A 49 23.56 -34.26 1.50
N ARG A 50 23.38 -34.89 0.34
CA ARG A 50 23.16 -34.25 -0.95
C ARG A 50 21.73 -34.48 -1.38
N TYR A 51 21.01 -33.41 -1.70
CA TYR A 51 19.65 -33.48 -2.23
C TYR A 51 19.66 -33.24 -3.73
N THR A 52 19.24 -34.23 -4.49
CA THR A 52 19.03 -34.11 -5.93
C THR A 52 17.54 -33.98 -6.20
N SER A 53 17.13 -32.81 -6.67
CA SER A 53 15.79 -32.64 -7.22
C SER A 53 15.62 -33.53 -8.45
N PHE A 54 14.57 -34.34 -8.49
CA PHE A 54 14.11 -34.96 -9.71
C PHE A 54 12.72 -34.42 -10.04
N GLY A 55 12.58 -33.78 -11.18
CA GLY A 55 11.28 -33.60 -11.80
C GLY A 55 11.08 -34.69 -12.82
N ASN A 56 9.86 -35.16 -13.01
CA ASN A 56 9.53 -35.85 -14.25
C ASN A 56 9.58 -34.80 -15.37
N ALA A 57 10.79 -34.55 -15.87
CA ALA A 57 11.08 -33.52 -16.84
C ALA A 57 11.97 -34.04 -17.96
N TYR A 58 11.63 -33.70 -19.20
CA TYR A 58 12.40 -34.10 -20.37
C TYR A 58 12.34 -33.04 -21.47
N PHE A 59 13.36 -33.02 -22.34
CA PHE A 59 13.31 -32.25 -23.57
C PHE A 59 12.65 -33.08 -24.67
N PHE A 60 11.95 -32.41 -25.59
CA PHE A 60 11.16 -33.10 -26.62
C PHE A 60 12.03 -33.88 -27.62
N ALA A 61 13.19 -33.36 -27.97
CA ALA A 61 14.10 -34.00 -28.92
C ALA A 61 15.07 -34.94 -28.17
N PRO A 62 15.43 -36.10 -28.76
CA PRO A 62 15.01 -36.65 -30.05
C PRO A 62 13.70 -37.46 -30.00
N CYS A 63 13.10 -37.63 -28.83
CA CYS A 63 11.97 -38.54 -28.59
C CYS A 63 10.58 -37.97 -28.93
N ALA A 64 10.51 -37.07 -29.90
CA ALA A 64 9.33 -36.26 -30.14
C ALA A 64 8.10 -37.11 -30.48
N GLY A 65 7.12 -37.15 -29.58
CA GLY A 65 5.76 -37.63 -29.84
C GLY A 65 4.77 -36.48 -29.67
N ALA A 66 3.93 -36.22 -30.67
CA ALA A 66 2.93 -35.16 -30.60
C ALA A 66 1.82 -35.52 -29.59
N VAL A 67 1.96 -35.08 -28.33
CA VAL A 67 0.79 -34.98 -27.45
C VAL A 67 0.10 -33.66 -27.72
N VAL A 68 -1.06 -33.76 -28.38
CA VAL A 68 -2.00 -32.65 -28.47
C VAL A 68 -2.51 -32.40 -27.05
N ALA A 69 -2.31 -31.19 -26.54
CA ALA A 69 -2.85 -30.82 -25.24
C ALA A 69 -4.38 -30.91 -25.30
N PRO A 70 -5.07 -31.33 -24.23
CA PRO A 70 -6.52 -31.23 -24.16
C PRO A 70 -6.97 -29.77 -24.41
N PRO A 71 -8.14 -29.55 -25.05
CA PRO A 71 -8.66 -28.21 -25.28
C PRO A 71 -8.65 -27.35 -24.01
N GLY A 72 -8.07 -26.14 -24.08
CA GLY A 72 -7.92 -25.24 -22.94
C GLY A 72 -6.65 -25.45 -22.11
N CYS A 73 -5.79 -26.42 -22.46
CA CYS A 73 -4.52 -26.66 -21.76
C CYS A 73 -3.27 -26.40 -22.64
N ASP A 74 -3.44 -25.71 -23.76
CA ASP A 74 -2.41 -25.56 -24.79
C ASP A 74 -1.15 -24.85 -24.29
N SER A 75 -1.27 -24.00 -23.28
CA SER A 75 -0.14 -23.26 -22.69
C SER A 75 0.57 -24.03 -21.56
N SER A 76 0.02 -25.13 -21.06
CA SER A 76 0.60 -25.86 -19.93
C SER A 76 1.64 -26.89 -20.36
N ALA A 77 2.83 -26.81 -19.75
CA ALA A 77 3.86 -27.84 -19.93
C ALA A 77 3.46 -29.20 -19.33
N SER A 78 2.59 -29.23 -18.31
CA SER A 78 2.11 -30.48 -17.69
C SER A 78 1.19 -31.27 -18.61
N CYS A 79 0.28 -30.59 -19.32
CA CYS A 79 -0.66 -31.22 -20.25
C CYS A 79 0.01 -31.81 -21.50
N ARG A 80 1.28 -31.45 -21.73
CA ARG A 80 2.09 -31.99 -22.83
C ARG A 80 3.12 -33.00 -22.34
N PHE A 81 3.08 -33.38 -21.06
CA PHE A 81 3.89 -34.46 -20.49
C PHE A 81 3.31 -35.83 -20.86
N ASN A 82 4.16 -36.76 -21.26
CA ASN A 82 3.81 -38.10 -21.74
C ASN A 82 4.83 -39.12 -21.22
N ALA A 83 4.35 -40.16 -20.53
CA ALA A 83 5.20 -41.23 -20.01
C ALA A 83 5.98 -41.96 -21.11
N THR A 84 5.40 -42.17 -22.29
CA THR A 84 6.06 -42.79 -23.45
C THR A 84 7.24 -41.95 -23.95
N THR A 85 7.05 -40.64 -24.05
CA THR A 85 8.13 -39.71 -24.45
C THR A 85 9.20 -39.62 -23.39
N ARG A 86 8.82 -39.60 -22.10
CA ARG A 86 9.74 -39.68 -20.98
C ARG A 86 10.59 -40.95 -21.04
N ASP A 87 9.98 -42.10 -21.27
CA ASP A 87 10.67 -43.39 -21.27
C ASP A 87 11.66 -43.50 -22.45
N CYS A 88 11.26 -43.03 -23.64
CA CYS A 88 12.19 -42.85 -24.75
C CYS A 88 13.32 -41.89 -24.39
N TRP A 89 13.02 -40.75 -23.76
CA TRP A 89 14.03 -39.79 -23.38
C TRP A 89 15.01 -40.40 -22.38
N PHE A 90 14.55 -41.18 -21.40
CA PHE A 90 15.44 -41.86 -20.46
C PHE A 90 16.36 -42.89 -21.14
N SER A 91 15.87 -43.62 -22.15
CA SER A 91 16.71 -44.56 -22.90
C SER A 91 17.69 -43.88 -23.85
N THR A 92 17.31 -42.74 -24.41
CA THR A 92 18.05 -42.08 -25.52
C THR A 92 18.94 -40.92 -25.05
N CYS A 93 18.55 -40.27 -23.96
CA CYS A 93 19.18 -39.05 -23.44
C CYS A 93 19.54 -39.13 -21.95
N GLY A 94 18.91 -40.02 -21.20
CA GLY A 94 19.12 -40.20 -19.76
C GLY A 94 20.15 -41.28 -19.44
N LEU A 95 19.98 -41.93 -18.29
CA LEU A 95 20.89 -42.95 -17.77
C LEU A 95 21.03 -44.19 -18.67
N GLY A 96 20.07 -44.44 -19.58
CA GLY A 96 20.16 -45.53 -20.55
C GLY A 96 21.09 -45.24 -21.72
N ALA A 97 21.54 -43.99 -21.90
CA ALA A 97 22.37 -43.59 -23.03
C ALA A 97 23.84 -43.45 -22.63
N ALA A 98 24.71 -44.28 -23.21
CA ALA A 98 26.16 -44.19 -23.01
C ALA A 98 26.73 -42.85 -23.51
N ARG A 99 26.13 -42.27 -24.57
CA ARG A 99 26.43 -40.94 -25.12
C ARG A 99 25.15 -40.28 -25.64
N PRO A 100 24.52 -39.40 -24.87
CA PRO A 100 23.35 -38.65 -25.31
C PRO A 100 23.68 -37.76 -26.52
N PRO A 101 22.84 -37.71 -27.58
CA PRO A 101 23.01 -36.75 -28.67
C PRO A 101 22.72 -35.30 -28.23
N ASP A 102 23.37 -34.31 -28.86
CA ASP A 102 23.20 -32.88 -28.53
C ASP A 102 21.76 -32.38 -28.52
N ALA A 103 20.89 -33.01 -29.31
CA ALA A 103 19.48 -32.67 -29.38
C ALA A 103 18.73 -32.91 -28.05
N CYS A 104 19.25 -33.78 -27.18
CA CYS A 104 18.67 -34.16 -25.89
C CYS A 104 18.45 -33.01 -24.91
N PHE A 105 19.15 -31.89 -25.10
CA PHE A 105 19.13 -30.75 -24.18
C PHE A 105 18.81 -29.43 -24.87
N LYS A 106 18.30 -29.48 -26.11
CA LYS A 106 17.90 -28.29 -26.87
C LYS A 106 16.41 -27.99 -26.66
N GLY A 107 16.10 -26.71 -26.42
CA GLY A 107 14.73 -26.20 -26.30
C GLY A 107 14.27 -26.00 -24.85
N SER A 108 12.96 -26.10 -24.63
CA SER A 108 12.38 -25.98 -23.28
C SER A 108 12.01 -27.36 -22.72
N PRO A 109 12.37 -27.67 -21.46
CA PRO A 109 11.93 -28.90 -20.81
C PRO A 109 10.41 -28.90 -20.60
N ARG A 110 9.80 -30.07 -20.70
CA ARG A 110 8.43 -30.36 -20.27
C ARG A 110 8.50 -30.98 -18.90
N CYS A 111 7.74 -30.45 -17.94
CA CYS A 111 7.71 -30.99 -16.59
C CYS A 111 6.29 -31.43 -16.26
N GLN A 112 6.17 -32.56 -15.56
CA GLN A 112 4.91 -33.23 -15.23
C GLN A 112 3.90 -32.29 -14.54
N HIS A 113 4.39 -31.34 -13.76
CA HIS A 113 3.60 -30.42 -12.95
C HIS A 113 3.78 -28.95 -13.38
N GLY A 114 4.16 -28.74 -14.64
CA GLY A 114 4.07 -27.43 -15.28
C GLY A 114 5.29 -26.53 -15.08
N ALA A 115 5.12 -25.24 -15.38
CA ALA A 115 6.24 -24.30 -15.50
C ALA A 115 6.92 -23.98 -14.16
N ALA A 116 6.20 -23.99 -13.04
CA ALA A 116 6.77 -23.78 -11.72
C ALA A 116 7.71 -24.93 -11.31
N GLU A 117 7.32 -26.18 -11.53
CA GLU A 117 8.20 -27.34 -11.32
C GLU A 117 9.45 -27.25 -12.22
N CYS A 118 9.28 -26.91 -13.50
CA CYS A 118 10.41 -26.68 -14.41
C CYS A 118 11.38 -25.62 -13.91
N LEU A 119 10.86 -24.53 -13.34
CA LEU A 119 11.70 -23.47 -12.80
C LEU A 119 12.35 -23.90 -11.48
N ALA A 120 11.62 -24.59 -10.61
CA ALA A 120 12.13 -25.12 -9.35
C ALA A 120 13.29 -26.09 -9.57
N ASN A 121 13.12 -27.05 -10.48
CA ASN A 121 14.18 -27.97 -10.91
C ASN A 121 15.43 -27.24 -11.41
N ARG A 122 15.27 -26.16 -12.19
CA ARG A 122 16.43 -25.37 -12.66
C ARG A 122 17.10 -24.62 -11.52
N VAL A 123 16.34 -24.02 -10.61
CA VAL A 123 16.87 -23.29 -9.46
C VAL A 123 17.69 -24.22 -8.57
N THR A 124 17.18 -25.41 -8.24
CA THR A 124 17.89 -26.39 -7.42
C THR A 124 19.13 -26.96 -8.11
N LEU A 125 19.08 -27.18 -9.44
CA LEU A 125 20.25 -27.61 -10.21
C LEU A 125 21.34 -26.53 -10.29
N CYS A 126 20.98 -25.27 -10.53
CA CYS A 126 21.94 -24.17 -10.65
C CYS A 126 22.59 -23.77 -9.31
N ALA A 127 21.83 -23.86 -8.21
CA ALA A 127 22.31 -23.46 -6.87
C ALA A 127 23.13 -24.54 -6.16
N GLY A 128 23.20 -25.75 -6.72
CA GLY A 128 23.88 -26.90 -6.14
C GLY A 128 22.98 -27.71 -5.19
N THR A 129 23.25 -29.01 -5.10
CA THR A 129 22.44 -30.03 -4.40
C THR A 129 22.64 -30.04 -2.88
N SER A 130 23.08 -28.93 -2.26
CA SER A 130 23.33 -28.91 -0.82
C SER A 130 22.02 -28.90 -0.02
N LEU A 131 21.93 -29.74 1.02
CA LEU A 131 20.76 -29.81 1.89
C LEU A 131 20.39 -28.47 2.56
N PRO A 132 21.34 -27.61 2.99
CA PRO A 132 21.02 -26.31 3.56
C PRO A 132 20.31 -25.37 2.57
N PHE A 133 20.78 -25.33 1.31
CA PHE A 133 20.14 -24.54 0.27
C PHE A 133 18.71 -25.04 0.02
N VAL A 134 18.54 -26.35 -0.16
CA VAL A 134 17.24 -26.94 -0.47
C VAL A 134 16.26 -26.75 0.67
N SER A 135 16.71 -26.87 1.92
CA SER A 135 15.89 -26.59 3.10
C SER A 135 15.46 -25.12 3.16
N CYS A 136 16.35 -24.19 2.84
CA CYS A 136 16.03 -22.77 2.75
C CYS A 136 15.00 -22.51 1.64
N TYR A 137 15.23 -23.07 0.46
CA TYR A 137 14.36 -22.98 -0.70
C TYR A 137 12.95 -23.51 -0.41
N PHE A 138 12.85 -24.67 0.25
CA PHE A 138 11.58 -25.29 0.64
C PHE A 138 10.83 -24.52 1.73
N ARG A 139 11.51 -23.94 2.71
CA ARG A 139 10.88 -23.03 3.68
C ARG A 139 10.32 -21.79 3.00
N ALA A 140 11.06 -21.24 2.03
CA ALA A 140 10.67 -20.02 1.33
C ALA A 140 9.51 -20.21 0.34
N LEU A 141 9.30 -21.43 -0.19
CA LEU A 141 8.13 -21.76 -1.01
C LEU A 141 6.83 -21.83 -0.19
N GLY A 142 6.90 -22.11 1.12
CA GLY A 142 5.73 -22.16 2.02
C GLY A 142 4.76 -23.33 1.77
N SER A 143 3.62 -23.31 2.46
CA SER A 143 2.53 -24.30 2.33
C SER A 143 1.56 -24.04 1.19
N GLU A 144 1.50 -22.80 0.71
CA GLU A 144 0.59 -22.36 -0.37
C GLU A 144 1.04 -22.78 -1.78
N TRP A 145 2.27 -23.31 -1.89
CA TRP A 145 2.82 -23.76 -3.14
C TRP A 145 2.43 -25.22 -3.41
N ALA A 146 1.91 -25.49 -4.61
CA ALA A 146 1.62 -26.83 -5.10
C ALA A 146 2.16 -27.01 -6.51
N ALA A 147 2.44 -28.26 -6.89
CA ALA A 147 2.85 -28.61 -8.23
C ALA A 147 1.79 -28.11 -9.24
N GLY A 148 2.14 -27.13 -10.08
CA GLY A 148 1.19 -26.42 -10.97
C GLY A 148 0.96 -24.93 -10.65
N SER A 149 1.51 -24.39 -9.57
CA SER A 149 1.44 -22.96 -9.24
C SER A 149 2.05 -22.05 -10.35
N PRO A 150 1.70 -20.75 -10.42
CA PRO A 150 2.34 -19.81 -11.34
C PRO A 150 3.85 -19.70 -11.11
N SER A 151 4.66 -19.65 -12.18
CA SER A 151 6.12 -19.53 -12.11
C SER A 151 6.61 -18.27 -11.37
N THR A 152 5.77 -17.24 -11.30
CA THR A 152 6.03 -16.01 -10.54
C THR A 152 6.17 -16.25 -9.03
N ALA A 153 5.52 -17.26 -8.47
CA ALA A 153 5.66 -17.65 -7.06
C ALA A 153 7.04 -18.26 -6.77
N VAL A 154 7.58 -19.05 -7.71
CA VAL A 154 8.93 -19.61 -7.60
C VAL A 154 10.00 -18.53 -7.76
N LEU A 155 9.78 -17.53 -8.62
CA LEU A 155 10.65 -16.36 -8.75
C LEU A 155 10.55 -15.37 -7.57
N ALA A 156 9.57 -15.55 -6.68
CA ALA A 156 9.46 -14.74 -5.47
C ALA A 156 10.42 -15.24 -4.37
N VAL A 157 10.83 -16.51 -4.42
CA VAL A 157 11.84 -17.08 -3.51
C VAL A 157 13.20 -16.45 -3.79
N GLY A 158 13.65 -15.58 -2.89
CA GLY A 158 14.89 -14.83 -3.03
C GLY A 158 14.72 -13.39 -3.55
N ARG A 159 13.48 -12.89 -3.68
CA ARG A 159 13.28 -11.50 -4.12
C ARG A 159 13.78 -10.54 -3.03
N ARG A 160 14.86 -9.85 -3.37
CA ARG A 160 15.54 -8.87 -2.52
C ARG A 160 15.25 -7.47 -3.04
N CYS A 161 14.78 -6.61 -2.16
CA CYS A 161 14.53 -5.20 -2.46
C CYS A 161 15.77 -4.40 -2.06
N ALA A 162 16.33 -3.59 -2.95
CA ALA A 162 17.34 -2.60 -2.54
C ALA A 162 16.71 -1.52 -1.64
N PHE A 163 15.45 -1.19 -1.90
CA PHE A 163 14.62 -0.31 -1.09
C PHE A 163 13.20 -0.86 -1.00
N ALA A 164 12.70 -1.04 0.22
CA ALA A 164 11.32 -1.44 0.48
C ALA A 164 10.57 -0.31 1.19
N SER A 165 9.46 0.14 0.61
CA SER A 165 8.50 1.01 1.26
C SER A 165 7.29 0.20 1.71
N VAL A 166 6.97 0.27 3.00
CA VAL A 166 5.80 -0.41 3.59
C VAL A 166 4.76 0.63 3.98
N GLY A 167 3.56 0.51 3.42
CA GLY A 167 2.49 1.50 3.51
C GLY A 167 2.54 2.47 2.31
N ALA A 168 1.53 2.40 1.44
CA ALA A 168 1.50 3.13 0.18
C ALA A 168 0.60 4.38 0.25
N GLY A 169 0.72 5.16 1.32
CA GLY A 169 0.24 6.55 1.36
C GLY A 169 1.24 7.53 0.72
N TRP A 170 1.04 8.83 0.94
CA TRP A 170 1.91 9.90 0.42
C TRP A 170 3.40 9.65 0.67
N ALA A 171 3.81 9.47 1.93
CA ALA A 171 5.23 9.27 2.26
C ALA A 171 5.83 8.04 1.56
N GLY A 172 5.15 6.89 1.58
CA GLY A 172 5.68 5.66 1.00
C GLY A 172 5.76 5.66 -0.52
N ILE A 173 4.68 6.07 -1.21
CA ILE A 173 4.68 6.17 -2.68
C ILE A 173 5.69 7.22 -3.12
N TYR A 174 5.70 8.39 -2.48
CA TYR A 174 6.66 9.45 -2.79
C TYR A 174 8.09 8.98 -2.59
N SER A 175 8.41 8.30 -1.49
CA SER A 175 9.77 7.81 -1.26
C SER A 175 10.21 6.80 -2.31
N ALA A 176 9.36 5.84 -2.67
CA ALA A 176 9.67 4.89 -3.73
C ALA A 176 9.86 5.58 -5.09
N TRP A 177 8.95 6.49 -5.44
CA TRP A 177 9.01 7.27 -6.68
C TRP A 177 10.26 8.15 -6.72
N ARG A 178 10.57 8.83 -5.62
CA ARG A 178 11.75 9.69 -5.48
C ARG A 178 13.04 8.88 -5.66
N VAL A 179 13.13 7.69 -5.06
CA VAL A 179 14.30 6.81 -5.18
C VAL A 179 14.45 6.21 -6.57
N ALA A 180 13.36 5.73 -7.19
CA ALA A 180 13.41 4.97 -8.45
C ALA A 180 13.35 5.86 -9.70
N VAL A 181 12.49 6.88 -9.70
CA VAL A 181 12.10 7.64 -10.90
C VAL A 181 12.78 9.00 -10.94
N ASP A 182 12.67 9.79 -9.87
CA ASP A 182 13.13 11.18 -9.86
C ASP A 182 14.64 11.30 -9.58
N ALA A 183 15.11 10.76 -8.46
CA ALA A 183 16.55 10.74 -8.14
C ALA A 183 17.32 9.69 -8.92
N LYS A 184 16.63 8.63 -9.38
CA LYS A 184 17.23 7.42 -9.98
C LYS A 184 18.38 6.86 -9.13
N ALA A 185 18.22 6.93 -7.81
CA ALA A 185 19.24 6.51 -6.85
C ALA A 185 19.35 4.99 -6.72
N ARG A 186 18.32 4.25 -7.16
CA ARG A 186 18.29 2.79 -7.22
C ARG A 186 17.70 2.33 -8.55
N ASP A 187 18.10 1.15 -8.99
CA ASP A 187 17.43 0.45 -10.09
C ASP A 187 15.96 0.21 -9.72
N PRO A 188 14.99 0.75 -10.50
CA PRO A 188 13.58 0.59 -10.22
C PRO A 188 13.14 -0.87 -10.04
N THR A 189 13.75 -1.83 -10.74
CA THR A 189 13.41 -3.26 -10.63
C THR A 189 13.75 -3.86 -9.27
N THR A 190 14.53 -3.15 -8.45
CA THR A 190 14.88 -3.54 -7.07
C THR A 190 14.12 -2.75 -6.02
N VAL A 191 13.21 -1.85 -6.43
CA VAL A 191 12.37 -1.04 -5.54
C VAL A 191 11.03 -1.74 -5.33
N CYS A 192 10.65 -1.91 -4.07
CA CYS A 192 9.42 -2.59 -3.68
C CYS A 192 8.51 -1.66 -2.86
N VAL A 193 7.22 -1.66 -3.17
CA VAL A 193 6.17 -0.99 -2.39
C VAL A 193 5.14 -2.03 -1.95
N PHE A 194 4.88 -2.08 -0.65
CA PHE A 194 3.95 -3.02 -0.04
C PHE A 194 2.82 -2.26 0.65
N GLU A 195 1.59 -2.71 0.43
CA GLU A 195 0.39 -2.08 0.97
C GLU A 195 -0.53 -3.15 1.54
N GLY A 196 -0.96 -2.97 2.79
CA GLY A 196 -1.83 -3.93 3.48
C GLY A 196 -3.26 -3.94 2.95
N SER A 197 -3.75 -2.81 2.45
CA SER A 197 -5.11 -2.65 1.95
C SER A 197 -5.23 -3.06 0.47
N PRO A 198 -6.45 -3.18 -0.09
CA PRO A 198 -6.67 -3.45 -1.52
C PRO A 198 -6.37 -2.25 -2.42
N ARG A 199 -5.84 -1.13 -1.87
CA ARG A 199 -5.73 0.14 -2.59
C ARG A 199 -4.48 0.92 -2.20
N PHE A 200 -3.87 1.58 -3.18
CA PHE A 200 -2.87 2.62 -2.93
C PHE A 200 -3.49 3.95 -2.50
N GLY A 201 -2.81 4.63 -1.57
CA GLY A 201 -3.05 6.03 -1.23
C GLY A 201 -3.40 6.32 0.23
N GLY A 202 -3.62 5.30 1.06
CA GLY A 202 -3.87 5.48 2.50
C GLY A 202 -5.00 6.47 2.79
N ARG A 203 -4.74 7.54 3.55
CA ARG A 203 -5.72 8.60 3.88
C ARG A 203 -6.13 9.51 2.70
N THR A 204 -5.49 9.39 1.53
CA THR A 204 -5.94 10.06 0.31
C THR A 204 -6.74 9.08 -0.52
N PHE A 205 -8.05 9.33 -0.66
CA PHE A 205 -8.97 8.43 -1.34
C PHE A 205 -9.94 9.21 -2.21
N THR A 206 -9.73 9.13 -3.52
CA THR A 206 -10.68 9.56 -4.55
C THR A 206 -11.54 8.39 -4.99
N VAL A 207 -12.85 8.49 -4.80
CA VAL A 207 -13.83 7.61 -5.44
C VAL A 207 -13.90 8.02 -6.90
N ARG A 208 -13.52 7.11 -7.80
CA ARG A 208 -13.57 7.35 -9.25
C ARG A 208 -15.01 7.28 -9.74
N GLY A 209 -15.42 8.28 -10.52
CA GLY A 209 -16.79 8.37 -11.01
C GLY A 209 -17.10 7.29 -12.04
N ASP A 210 -18.15 6.51 -11.80
CA ASP A 210 -18.79 5.66 -12.80
C ASP A 210 -20.01 6.38 -13.40
N ALA A 211 -20.78 5.69 -14.26
CA ALA A 211 -22.01 6.25 -14.82
C ALA A 211 -23.04 6.65 -13.74
N ALA A 212 -23.10 5.90 -12.65
CA ALA A 212 -24.02 6.15 -11.54
C ALA A 212 -23.58 7.33 -10.64
N LEU A 213 -22.32 7.74 -10.72
CA LEU A 213 -21.81 8.98 -10.12
C LEU A 213 -21.63 10.09 -11.15
N PHE A 214 -22.23 9.95 -12.34
CA PHE A 214 -22.16 10.91 -13.45
C PHE A 214 -20.71 11.29 -13.85
N GLY A 215 -19.77 10.36 -13.68
CA GLY A 215 -18.35 10.58 -13.94
C GLY A 215 -17.64 11.52 -12.95
N LEU A 216 -18.24 11.84 -11.80
CA LEU A 216 -17.64 12.72 -10.79
C LEU A 216 -16.59 11.98 -9.95
N ASN A 217 -15.41 12.58 -9.80
CA ASN A 217 -14.39 12.10 -8.87
C ASN A 217 -14.57 12.77 -7.49
N ILE A 218 -14.87 11.98 -6.47
CA ILE A 218 -15.24 12.47 -5.13
C ILE A 218 -14.16 12.08 -4.11
N ASP A 219 -13.58 13.07 -3.42
CA ASP A 219 -12.54 12.82 -2.42
C ASP A 219 -13.13 12.60 -1.02
N ILE A 220 -13.12 11.35 -0.57
CA ILE A 220 -13.54 10.98 0.78
C ILE A 220 -12.40 11.08 1.82
N GLY A 221 -11.17 11.38 1.37
CA GLY A 221 -9.99 11.63 2.20
C GLY A 221 -9.43 13.04 2.00
N ALA A 222 -8.11 13.20 1.89
CA ALA A 222 -7.48 14.45 1.48
C ALA A 222 -7.95 14.89 0.06
N TYR A 223 -8.11 16.19 -0.16
CA TYR A 223 -8.88 16.73 -1.31
C TYR A 223 -8.43 18.11 -1.82
N ARG A 224 -7.49 18.76 -1.14
CA ARG A 224 -7.01 20.12 -1.46
C ARG A 224 -5.60 20.33 -0.89
N PHE A 225 -4.91 21.35 -1.39
CA PHE A 225 -3.57 21.76 -0.98
C PHE A 225 -3.37 23.27 -1.17
N ALA A 226 -2.32 23.85 -0.61
CA ALA A 226 -1.95 25.25 -0.82
C ALA A 226 -0.59 25.35 -1.53
N PHE A 227 -0.36 26.43 -2.28
CA PHE A 227 0.94 26.65 -2.94
C PHE A 227 2.05 26.97 -1.94
N GLU A 228 1.70 27.57 -0.80
CA GLU A 228 2.60 27.86 0.31
C GLU A 228 3.13 26.59 1.00
N GLN A 229 2.48 25.44 0.79
CA GLN A 229 2.96 24.16 1.30
C GLN A 229 4.20 23.66 0.55
N HIS A 230 4.56 24.20 -0.62
CA HIS A 230 5.71 23.77 -1.43
C HIS A 230 5.76 22.29 -1.78
N LEU A 231 6.07 21.34 -0.88
CA LEU A 231 6.31 19.94 -1.23
C LEU A 231 5.17 19.30 -2.05
N PRO A 232 3.88 19.33 -1.64
CA PRO A 232 2.82 18.86 -2.51
C PRO A 232 2.66 19.77 -3.72
N ALA A 233 2.70 21.09 -3.57
CA ALA A 233 2.44 22.03 -4.68
C ALA A 233 3.49 21.95 -5.82
N ASP A 234 4.77 22.02 -5.47
CA ASP A 234 5.94 21.94 -6.35
C ASP A 234 6.03 20.55 -6.99
N LEU A 235 5.72 19.47 -6.25
CA LEU A 235 5.64 18.10 -6.80
C LEU A 235 4.51 17.99 -7.85
N LEU A 236 3.30 18.42 -7.48
CA LEU A 236 2.11 18.33 -8.32
C LEU A 236 2.28 19.14 -9.61
N ARG A 237 2.81 20.36 -9.52
CA ARG A 237 2.95 21.27 -10.67
C ARG A 237 4.23 21.08 -11.47
N GLY A 238 5.30 20.64 -10.82
CA GLY A 238 6.61 20.46 -11.42
C GLY A 238 6.73 19.12 -12.13
N PRO A 239 7.26 18.08 -11.47
CA PRO A 239 7.48 16.78 -12.10
C PRO A 239 6.18 16.07 -12.52
N LEU A 240 5.10 16.15 -11.73
CA LEU A 240 3.85 15.44 -12.08
C LEU A 240 2.97 16.20 -13.09
N ARG A 241 3.21 17.51 -13.26
CA ARG A 241 2.51 18.39 -14.23
C ARG A 241 0.98 18.28 -14.19
N LEU A 242 0.42 18.13 -12.99
CA LEU A 242 -1.01 17.95 -12.79
C LEU A 242 -1.73 19.30 -12.89
N PRO A 243 -2.81 19.41 -13.68
CA PRO A 243 -3.62 20.61 -13.74
C PRO A 243 -4.27 20.94 -12.40
N THR A 244 -4.32 22.23 -12.06
CA THR A 244 -4.85 22.71 -10.80
C THR A 244 -5.83 23.85 -11.04
N ALA A 245 -6.77 24.04 -10.11
CA ALA A 245 -7.63 25.21 -10.07
C ALA A 245 -7.83 25.64 -8.62
N CYS A 246 -8.31 26.87 -8.43
CA CYS A 246 -8.70 27.35 -7.11
C CYS A 246 -9.76 26.44 -6.51
N TYR A 247 -9.60 26.15 -5.22
CA TYR A 247 -10.52 25.31 -4.48
C TYR A 247 -11.87 26.03 -4.30
N ILE A 248 -11.82 27.28 -3.82
CA ILE A 248 -12.93 28.24 -3.82
C ILE A 248 -12.93 28.99 -5.15
N PRO A 249 -14.09 29.20 -5.81
CA PRO A 249 -14.15 29.93 -7.09
C PRO A 249 -13.51 31.32 -7.08
N SER A 250 -13.58 32.05 -5.95
CA SER A 250 -12.97 33.38 -5.80
C SER A 250 -11.45 33.37 -5.66
N CYS A 251 -10.83 32.21 -5.46
CA CYS A 251 -9.41 32.07 -5.12
C CYS A 251 -9.01 32.84 -3.84
N GLU A 252 -9.98 33.20 -2.99
CA GLU A 252 -9.70 33.86 -1.72
C GLU A 252 -9.04 32.90 -0.72
N ARG A 253 -8.44 33.48 0.31
CA ARG A 253 -7.82 32.72 1.40
C ARG A 253 -8.92 32.13 2.28
N GLU A 254 -8.79 30.87 2.65
CA GLU A 254 -9.78 30.14 3.48
C GLU A 254 -9.46 30.33 4.97
N PRO A 255 -10.26 31.11 5.73
CA PRO A 255 -9.95 31.42 7.12
C PRO A 255 -9.92 30.17 8.01
N LEU A 256 -10.72 29.15 7.70
CA LEU A 256 -10.79 27.91 8.48
C LEU A 256 -9.60 26.98 8.25
N ASP A 257 -8.78 27.23 7.23
CA ASP A 257 -7.65 26.38 6.83
C ASP A 257 -6.33 27.16 6.84
N GLY A 258 -6.06 27.82 7.98
CA GLY A 258 -4.82 28.55 8.18
C GLY A 258 -4.70 29.80 7.31
N ASN A 259 -5.83 30.33 6.83
CA ASN A 259 -5.88 31.49 5.95
C ASN A 259 -4.98 31.29 4.73
N LEU A 260 -5.12 30.16 4.03
CA LEU A 260 -4.34 29.80 2.85
C LEU A 260 -5.18 29.89 1.58
N THR A 261 -4.55 30.20 0.43
CA THR A 261 -5.24 30.06 -0.86
C THR A 261 -5.18 28.59 -1.29
N LEU A 262 -6.32 27.90 -1.17
CA LEU A 262 -6.41 26.47 -1.43
C LEU A 262 -6.69 26.16 -2.90
N HIS A 263 -6.19 25.02 -3.35
CA HIS A 263 -6.27 24.53 -4.72
C HIS A 263 -6.67 23.05 -4.73
N LYS A 264 -7.24 22.62 -5.87
CA LYS A 264 -7.61 21.22 -6.15
C LYS A 264 -7.05 20.77 -7.49
N LEU A 265 -6.93 19.45 -7.67
CA LEU A 265 -6.52 18.87 -8.94
C LEU A 265 -7.69 18.80 -9.91
N MET A 266 -7.43 19.08 -11.18
CA MET A 266 -8.43 19.11 -12.24
C MET A 266 -8.16 18.02 -13.28
N ASP A 267 -9.22 17.39 -13.78
CA ASP A 267 -9.18 16.57 -14.99
C ASP A 267 -9.71 17.43 -16.15
N PRO A 268 -8.83 17.90 -17.06
CA PRO A 268 -9.25 18.75 -18.17
C PRO A 268 -10.26 18.07 -19.10
N ARG A 269 -10.23 16.73 -19.19
CA ARG A 269 -11.15 15.98 -20.05
C ARG A 269 -12.57 15.98 -19.49
N LEU A 270 -12.69 16.03 -18.17
CA LEU A 270 -13.98 16.06 -17.48
C LEU A 270 -14.42 17.49 -17.15
N ASN A 271 -13.56 18.49 -17.32
CA ASN A 271 -13.75 19.86 -16.80
C ASN A 271 -14.25 19.85 -15.33
N SER A 272 -13.66 18.97 -14.52
CA SER A 272 -14.08 18.75 -13.14
C SER A 272 -12.88 18.30 -12.29
N SER A 273 -13.11 18.05 -11.01
CA SER A 273 -12.06 17.56 -10.11
C SER A 273 -11.46 16.26 -10.66
N ALA A 274 -10.12 16.19 -10.73
CA ALA A 274 -9.43 14.92 -10.89
C ALA A 274 -9.45 14.10 -9.59
N GLY A 275 -9.72 14.75 -8.45
CA GLY A 275 -9.53 14.18 -7.13
C GLY A 275 -8.06 14.07 -6.73
N TYR A 276 -7.79 14.27 -5.45
CA TYR A 276 -6.42 14.41 -4.92
C TYR A 276 -5.61 13.10 -4.97
N GLY A 277 -6.29 11.95 -5.02
CA GLY A 277 -5.67 10.63 -5.24
C GLY A 277 -4.97 10.50 -6.59
N THR A 278 -5.28 11.35 -7.57
CA THR A 278 -4.64 11.34 -8.89
C THR A 278 -3.13 11.50 -8.84
N ALA A 279 -2.61 12.26 -7.87
CA ALA A 279 -1.17 12.41 -7.68
C ALA A 279 -0.47 11.09 -7.36
N LEU A 280 -1.11 10.28 -6.51
CA LEU A 280 -0.60 8.97 -6.10
C LEU A 280 -0.71 7.97 -7.25
N ASP A 281 -1.82 8.02 -8.00
CA ASP A 281 -2.02 7.18 -9.19
C ASP A 281 -0.96 7.44 -10.27
N VAL A 282 -0.59 8.70 -10.51
CA VAL A 282 0.50 9.05 -11.46
C VAL A 282 1.84 8.51 -10.98
N MET A 283 2.23 8.75 -9.72
CA MET A 283 3.49 8.20 -9.18
C MET A 283 3.53 6.67 -9.21
N VAL A 284 2.41 6.00 -8.91
CA VAL A 284 2.25 4.55 -9.01
C VAL A 284 2.38 4.06 -10.45
N ALA A 285 1.79 4.76 -11.41
CA ALA A 285 1.91 4.44 -12.83
C ALA A 285 3.36 4.57 -13.33
N GLU A 286 4.05 5.64 -12.94
CA GLU A 286 5.47 5.86 -13.28
C GLU A 286 6.37 4.80 -12.64
N LEU A 287 6.14 4.44 -11.37
CA LEU A 287 6.85 3.35 -10.70
C LEU A 287 6.67 2.01 -11.43
N ARG A 288 5.44 1.66 -11.80
CA ARG A 288 5.17 0.43 -12.57
C ARG A 288 5.83 0.47 -13.94
N ALA A 289 5.75 1.60 -14.65
CA ALA A 289 6.38 1.76 -15.96
C ALA A 289 7.91 1.65 -15.88
N ALA A 290 8.50 2.10 -14.76
CA ALA A 290 9.94 1.95 -14.51
C ALA A 290 10.33 0.51 -14.13
N GLY A 291 9.39 -0.37 -13.78
CA GLY A 291 9.63 -1.76 -13.40
C GLY A 291 9.64 -2.04 -11.91
N ALA A 292 9.23 -1.08 -11.06
CA ALA A 292 9.13 -1.28 -9.63
C ALA A 292 8.06 -2.32 -9.26
N HIS A 293 8.25 -2.97 -8.11
CA HIS A 293 7.37 -4.01 -7.61
C HIS A 293 6.37 -3.45 -6.61
N LEU A 294 5.10 -3.34 -7.01
CA LEU A 294 4.04 -2.82 -6.15
C LEU A 294 3.08 -3.96 -5.80
N GLN A 295 2.86 -4.20 -4.51
CA GLN A 295 2.04 -5.31 -4.00
C GLN A 295 0.99 -4.79 -3.02
N LEU A 296 -0.27 -5.09 -3.31
CA LEU A 296 -1.41 -4.89 -2.42
C LEU A 296 -1.60 -6.14 -1.55
N HIS A 297 -2.44 -6.03 -0.52
CA HIS A 297 -2.72 -7.12 0.43
C HIS A 297 -1.48 -7.68 1.16
N LYS A 298 -0.41 -6.89 1.27
CA LYS A 298 0.82 -7.23 1.99
C LYS A 298 0.87 -6.47 3.30
N GLU A 299 0.11 -6.96 4.28
CA GLU A 299 0.14 -6.42 5.63
C GLU A 299 1.40 -6.91 6.36
N LEU A 300 2.19 -5.95 6.86
CA LEU A 300 3.40 -6.23 7.61
C LEU A 300 3.04 -6.78 9.00
N ASP A 301 3.67 -7.88 9.36
CA ASP A 301 3.53 -8.53 10.66
C ASP A 301 4.75 -8.27 11.56
N ALA A 302 5.96 -8.40 11.01
CA ALA A 302 7.19 -8.18 11.76
C ALA A 302 8.35 -7.69 10.90
N VAL A 303 9.34 -7.07 11.55
CA VAL A 303 10.61 -6.66 10.93
C VAL A 303 11.76 -7.28 11.70
N HIS A 304 12.53 -8.18 11.10
CA HIS A 304 13.66 -8.85 11.75
C HIS A 304 15.01 -8.43 11.16
N ALA A 305 16.09 -8.69 11.90
CA ALA A 305 17.45 -8.52 11.40
C ALA A 305 17.70 -9.45 10.22
N HIS A 306 18.29 -8.90 9.15
CA HIS A 306 19.00 -9.71 8.18
C HIS A 306 20.45 -9.96 8.68
N PRO A 307 21.09 -11.10 8.33
CA PRO A 307 22.50 -11.36 8.67
C PRO A 307 23.48 -10.32 8.09
N ARG A 308 23.10 -9.64 7.01
CA ARG A 308 23.86 -8.48 6.52
C ARG A 308 23.62 -7.29 7.46
N PRO A 309 24.66 -6.52 7.82
CA PRO A 309 24.58 -5.52 8.88
C PRO A 309 23.44 -4.50 8.73
N THR A 310 23.15 -4.06 7.50
CA THR A 310 22.20 -2.95 7.26
C THR A 310 20.79 -3.40 6.88
N GLY A 311 20.62 -4.64 6.42
CA GLY A 311 19.36 -5.13 5.87
C GLY A 311 18.37 -5.63 6.91
N ALA A 312 17.12 -5.82 6.47
CA ALA A 312 16.02 -6.35 7.26
C ALA A 312 15.25 -7.44 6.51
N VAL A 313 14.57 -8.29 7.27
CA VAL A 313 13.59 -9.26 6.78
C VAL A 313 12.21 -8.78 7.19
N LEU A 314 11.35 -8.50 6.21
CA LEU A 314 9.95 -8.16 6.40
C LEU A 314 9.15 -9.45 6.42
N ARG A 315 8.42 -9.72 7.51
CA ARG A 315 7.48 -10.84 7.61
C ARG A 315 6.07 -10.31 7.39
N TRP A 316 5.30 -11.01 6.56
CA TRP A 316 3.95 -10.64 6.18
C TRP A 316 2.92 -11.50 6.93
N LYS A 317 1.70 -10.98 7.12
CA LYS A 317 0.62 -11.74 7.77
C LYS A 317 0.16 -12.98 7.02
N ASP A 318 0.42 -13.05 5.71
CA ASP A 318 0.17 -14.24 4.89
C ASP A 318 1.26 -15.32 5.05
N GLY A 319 2.20 -15.13 5.98
CA GLY A 319 3.30 -16.07 6.24
C GLY A 319 4.51 -15.91 5.31
N GLY A 320 4.41 -15.06 4.28
CA GLY A 320 5.52 -14.75 3.40
C GLY A 320 6.60 -13.91 4.06
N SER A 321 7.74 -13.77 3.38
CA SER A 321 8.80 -12.84 3.79
C SER A 321 9.49 -12.15 2.61
N THR A 322 10.16 -11.04 2.87
CA THR A 322 10.94 -10.29 1.87
C THR A 322 12.18 -9.73 2.52
N VAL A 323 13.33 -9.90 1.87
CA VAL A 323 14.60 -9.29 2.30
C VAL A 323 14.72 -7.91 1.68
N ALA A 324 15.10 -6.91 2.47
CA ALA A 324 15.35 -5.55 1.98
C ALA A 324 16.67 -4.99 2.52
N ASP A 325 17.40 -4.26 1.68
CA ASP A 325 18.65 -3.59 2.09
C ASP A 325 18.39 -2.29 2.86
N SER A 326 17.28 -1.62 2.53
CA SER A 326 16.78 -0.46 3.26
C SER A 326 15.25 -0.50 3.30
N VAL A 327 14.68 -0.09 4.42
CA VAL A 327 13.24 -0.16 4.69
C VAL A 327 12.75 1.20 5.16
N LEU A 328 11.68 1.69 4.55
CA LEU A 328 10.90 2.83 5.01
C LEU A 328 9.50 2.35 5.41
N LEU A 329 9.19 2.49 6.69
CA LEU A 329 7.87 2.20 7.25
C LEU A 329 7.03 3.49 7.23
N ASN A 330 6.18 3.60 6.22
CA ASN A 330 5.12 4.61 6.16
C ASN A 330 3.87 4.08 6.88
N LEU A 331 4.04 3.87 8.19
CA LEU A 331 3.01 3.31 9.06
C LEU A 331 2.65 4.33 10.15
N PRO A 332 1.35 4.56 10.40
CA PRO A 332 0.90 5.33 11.55
C PRO A 332 1.21 4.62 12.87
N ARG A 333 1.11 5.35 13.99
CA ARG A 333 1.52 4.85 15.33
C ARG A 333 0.87 3.54 15.73
N HIS A 334 -0.46 3.45 15.61
CA HIS A 334 -1.21 2.24 15.93
C HIS A 334 -0.80 1.05 15.05
N ALA A 335 -0.47 1.26 13.77
CA ALA A 335 -0.03 0.20 12.88
C ALA A 335 1.36 -0.33 13.27
N LEU A 336 2.30 0.54 13.64
CA LEU A 336 3.59 0.11 14.20
C LEU A 336 3.42 -0.67 15.50
N ASN A 337 2.52 -0.23 16.38
CA ASN A 337 2.26 -0.91 17.66
C ASN A 337 1.64 -2.31 17.53
N ARG A 338 1.07 -2.65 16.36
CA ARG A 338 0.52 -3.97 16.05
C ARG A 338 1.56 -4.96 15.51
N LEU A 339 2.76 -4.50 15.19
CA LEU A 339 3.83 -5.41 14.78
C LEU A 339 4.18 -6.37 15.92
N SER A 340 4.63 -7.56 15.55
CA SER A 340 5.08 -8.58 16.50
C SER A 340 6.17 -8.02 17.42
N ARG A 341 6.13 -8.41 18.70
CA ARG A 341 7.02 -7.88 19.75
C ARG A 341 8.49 -8.26 19.57
N ASP A 342 8.78 -9.26 18.76
CA ASP A 342 10.12 -9.66 18.33
C ASP A 342 10.64 -8.87 17.10
N SER A 343 9.91 -7.83 16.67
CA SER A 343 10.41 -6.91 15.65
C SER A 343 11.58 -6.06 16.18
N LEU A 344 12.52 -5.74 15.30
CA LEU A 344 13.70 -4.91 15.57
C LEU A 344 13.35 -3.58 16.24
N LEU A 345 12.21 -2.99 15.88
CA LEU A 345 11.71 -1.73 16.45
C LEU A 345 11.56 -1.84 17.98
N PHE A 346 11.25 -3.02 18.51
CA PHE A 346 11.02 -3.25 19.93
C PHE A 346 12.23 -3.91 20.62
N THR A 347 12.91 -4.84 19.96
CA THR A 347 14.06 -5.53 20.55
C THR A 347 15.31 -4.64 20.56
N ASP A 348 15.61 -4.02 19.41
CA ASP A 348 16.87 -3.32 19.14
C ASP A 348 16.67 -1.80 19.00
N GLY A 349 15.43 -1.34 19.06
CA GLY A 349 15.06 0.06 18.97
C GLY A 349 15.67 0.90 20.09
N ARG A 350 15.96 2.17 19.79
CA ARG A 350 16.43 3.14 20.79
C ARG A 350 15.41 3.25 21.93
N PRO A 351 15.85 3.37 23.21
CA PRO A 351 14.92 3.52 24.34
C PRO A 351 13.89 4.63 24.14
N LEU A 352 14.34 5.80 23.65
CA LEU A 352 13.46 6.91 23.34
C LEU A 352 12.46 6.58 22.22
N ALA A 353 12.91 5.95 21.12
CA ALA A 353 12.03 5.56 20.02
C ALA A 353 10.90 4.62 20.50
N ARG A 354 11.25 3.62 21.31
CA ARG A 354 10.27 2.68 21.90
C ARG A 354 9.27 3.37 22.83
N ALA A 355 9.74 4.32 23.65
CA ALA A 355 8.86 5.10 24.50
C ALA A 355 7.88 5.95 23.68
N LEU A 356 8.35 6.51 22.56
CA LEU A 356 7.55 7.35 21.67
C LEU A 356 6.51 6.57 20.86
N TYR A 357 6.68 5.27 20.62
CA TYR A 357 5.68 4.46 19.92
C TYR A 357 4.34 4.36 20.65
N ASN A 358 4.40 4.26 21.97
CA ASN A 358 3.20 4.26 22.81
C ASN A 358 2.77 5.68 23.21
N CYS A 359 3.49 6.71 22.77
CA CYS A 359 3.15 8.09 23.05
C CYS A 359 2.00 8.52 22.15
N SER A 360 0.82 8.69 22.75
CA SER A 360 -0.41 9.07 22.06
C SER A 360 -1.20 10.06 22.90
N ARG A 361 -1.95 10.97 22.26
CA ARG A 361 -2.84 11.88 23.00
C ARG A 361 -3.94 11.11 23.74
N GLU A 362 -4.41 10.01 23.16
CA GLU A 362 -5.40 9.09 23.75
C GLU A 362 -5.00 8.56 25.13
N THR A 363 -3.71 8.27 25.35
CA THR A 363 -3.23 7.80 26.67
C THR A 363 -3.17 8.91 27.73
N SER A 364 -3.24 10.18 27.33
CA SER A 364 -3.04 11.34 28.21
C SER A 364 -4.32 12.11 28.56
N GLN A 365 -5.42 11.91 27.83
CA GLN A 365 -6.68 12.62 28.07
C GLN A 365 -7.87 11.65 28.04
N ALA A 366 -8.44 11.37 29.22
CA ALA A 366 -9.58 10.45 29.41
C ALA A 366 -10.88 10.85 28.67
N ASN A 367 -10.92 12.03 28.04
CA ASN A 367 -12.10 12.62 27.38
C ASN A 367 -11.91 12.83 25.87
N TYR A 368 -10.88 12.29 25.23
CA TYR A 368 -10.82 12.23 23.76
C TYR A 368 -11.77 11.11 23.28
N SER A 369 -13.07 11.38 23.40
CA SER A 369 -14.16 10.47 23.06
C SER A 369 -14.19 10.23 21.55
N ALA A 370 -14.13 8.96 21.17
CA ALA A 370 -14.53 8.40 19.87
C ALA A 370 -14.36 9.36 18.67
N GLU A 371 -13.12 9.58 18.28
CA GLU A 371 -12.84 10.35 17.08
C GLU A 371 -13.23 9.55 15.82
N ALA A 372 -13.79 10.24 14.84
CA ALA A 372 -14.07 9.71 13.52
C ALA A 372 -14.08 10.89 12.55
N SER A 373 -13.40 10.76 11.41
CA SER A 373 -13.55 11.73 10.33
C SER A 373 -14.60 11.23 9.33
N VAL A 374 -15.63 12.04 9.11
CA VAL A 374 -16.77 11.68 8.26
C VAL A 374 -16.97 12.72 7.18
N LYS A 375 -17.10 12.26 5.94
CA LYS A 375 -17.53 13.06 4.79
C LYS A 375 -18.75 12.44 4.15
N VAL A 376 -19.78 13.24 3.91
CA VAL A 376 -21.03 12.78 3.27
C VAL A 376 -21.32 13.64 2.06
N TYR A 377 -21.41 13.02 0.89
CA TYR A 377 -21.76 13.69 -0.36
C TYR A 377 -23.12 13.22 -0.87
N LEU A 378 -23.98 14.15 -1.26
CA LEU A 378 -25.19 13.87 -2.04
C LEU A 378 -24.90 14.11 -3.52
N VAL A 379 -25.13 13.09 -4.36
CA VAL A 379 -24.79 13.12 -5.79
C VAL A 379 -26.04 13.35 -6.61
N TYR A 380 -26.04 14.39 -7.44
CA TYR A 380 -27.17 14.82 -8.25
C TYR A 380 -26.79 14.89 -9.73
N GLU A 381 -27.74 14.53 -10.59
CA GLU A 381 -27.64 14.73 -12.05
C GLU A 381 -27.71 16.21 -12.44
N ASP A 382 -28.57 16.97 -11.74
CA ASP A 382 -28.60 18.43 -11.77
C ASP A 382 -28.16 18.97 -10.41
N ALA A 383 -27.01 19.65 -10.39
CA ALA A 383 -26.48 20.39 -9.26
C ALA A 383 -27.34 21.65 -9.02
N TRP A 384 -28.60 21.44 -8.64
CA TRP A 384 -29.64 22.45 -8.58
C TRP A 384 -29.29 23.63 -7.66
N TRP A 385 -28.48 23.41 -6.62
CA TRP A 385 -27.99 24.51 -5.77
C TRP A 385 -27.15 25.50 -6.59
N ARG A 386 -26.43 25.02 -7.60
CA ARG A 386 -25.65 25.85 -8.52
C ARG A 386 -26.49 26.35 -9.69
N THR A 387 -27.21 25.46 -10.38
CA THR A 387 -27.92 25.80 -11.62
C THR A 387 -29.19 26.60 -11.40
N ARG A 388 -29.85 26.43 -10.24
CA ARG A 388 -31.12 27.08 -9.91
C ARG A 388 -30.99 28.16 -8.84
N LEU A 389 -30.09 28.01 -7.88
CA LEU A 389 -29.89 28.98 -6.80
C LEU A 389 -28.59 29.80 -6.91
N GLY A 390 -27.71 29.52 -7.87
CA GLY A 390 -26.45 30.24 -8.04
C GLY A 390 -25.43 30.04 -6.91
N LEU A 391 -25.61 29.00 -6.07
CA LEU A 391 -24.76 28.74 -4.91
C LEU A 391 -23.49 28.01 -5.33
N VAL A 392 -22.38 28.74 -5.40
CA VAL A 392 -21.05 28.21 -5.78
C VAL A 392 -20.04 28.25 -4.64
N GLN A 393 -20.34 28.99 -3.56
CA GLN A 393 -19.49 29.16 -2.39
C GLN A 393 -20.32 29.51 -1.15
N GLY A 394 -19.70 29.47 0.03
CA GLY A 394 -20.34 29.71 1.33
C GLY A 394 -20.70 28.42 2.08
N GLU A 395 -21.25 28.60 3.28
CA GLU A 395 -21.58 27.53 4.22
C GLU A 395 -22.98 27.65 4.81
N VAL A 396 -23.57 26.51 5.18
CA VAL A 396 -24.85 26.43 5.90
C VAL A 396 -24.80 25.28 6.90
N HIS A 397 -25.29 25.52 8.11
CA HIS A 397 -25.27 24.56 9.22
C HIS A 397 -26.69 24.21 9.67
N ALA A 398 -26.93 22.93 9.90
CA ALA A 398 -28.09 22.43 10.61
C ALA A 398 -27.64 21.31 11.57
N PRO A 399 -27.43 21.61 12.86
CA PRO A 399 -26.87 20.65 13.81
C PRO A 399 -27.86 19.57 14.25
N SER A 400 -29.15 19.72 13.98
CA SER A 400 -30.18 18.74 14.35
C SER A 400 -30.21 17.57 13.38
N ASP A 401 -30.59 16.38 13.86
CA ASP A 401 -30.61 15.16 13.06
C ASP A 401 -31.47 15.29 11.78
N PRO A 402 -31.00 14.75 10.63
CA PRO A 402 -29.60 14.43 10.35
C PRO A 402 -28.71 15.70 10.41
N PRO A 403 -27.57 15.69 11.13
CA PRO A 403 -26.69 16.83 11.21
C PRO A 403 -26.06 17.10 9.83
N MET A 404 -26.08 18.36 9.41
CA MET A 404 -25.50 18.81 8.15
C MET A 404 -24.63 20.05 8.35
N TYR A 405 -23.46 20.01 7.73
CA TYR A 405 -22.57 21.14 7.54
C TYR A 405 -22.17 21.19 6.07
N ILE A 406 -22.81 22.10 5.34
CA ILE A 406 -22.69 22.22 3.89
C ILE A 406 -21.62 23.25 3.58
N ARG A 407 -20.72 22.92 2.67
CA ARG A 407 -19.84 23.88 1.98
C ARG A 407 -19.96 23.68 0.48
N TYR A 408 -20.51 24.68 -0.22
CA TYR A 408 -20.94 24.50 -1.61
C TYR A 408 -19.80 24.23 -2.62
N HIS A 409 -18.56 24.53 -2.23
CA HIS A 409 -17.39 24.44 -3.10
C HIS A 409 -16.53 23.19 -2.85
N ASP A 410 -16.83 22.40 -1.82
CA ASP A 410 -16.04 21.23 -1.40
C ASP A 410 -16.15 20.04 -2.35
N GLY A 411 -17.32 19.87 -2.97
CA GLY A 411 -17.61 18.74 -3.81
C GLY A 411 -17.39 19.03 -5.31
N PRO A 412 -17.14 17.98 -6.11
CA PRO A 412 -16.96 18.13 -7.55
C PRO A 412 -18.27 18.52 -8.23
N VAL A 413 -18.16 19.38 -9.24
CA VAL A 413 -19.24 19.72 -10.17
C VAL A 413 -18.71 19.63 -11.59
N ARG A 414 -19.54 19.16 -12.51
CA ARG A 414 -19.25 19.08 -13.94
C ARG A 414 -20.40 19.68 -14.72
N CYS A 415 -20.21 20.87 -15.27
CA CYS A 415 -21.13 21.47 -16.23
C CYS A 415 -20.47 21.53 -17.61
N GLY A 416 -21.20 21.18 -18.68
CA GLY A 416 -20.73 21.32 -20.07
C GLY A 416 -21.17 22.63 -20.73
N GLU A 417 -20.52 23.01 -21.83
CA GLU A 417 -20.98 24.06 -22.76
C GLU A 417 -21.52 23.39 -24.04
N GLY A 418 -22.68 23.80 -24.56
CA GLY A 418 -23.06 23.52 -25.96
C GLY A 418 -24.44 22.89 -26.27
N ALA A 419 -25.23 22.53 -25.27
CA ALA A 419 -26.68 22.37 -25.35
C ALA A 419 -27.18 22.49 -23.91
N ALA A 420 -28.46 22.77 -23.65
CA ALA A 420 -29.01 22.44 -22.33
C ALA A 420 -28.96 20.91 -22.19
N PRO A 421 -27.99 20.34 -21.43
CA PRO A 421 -28.34 19.42 -20.35
C PRO A 421 -27.33 19.32 -19.17
N ALA A 422 -27.82 18.72 -18.08
CA ALA A 422 -27.12 17.94 -17.03
C ALA A 422 -25.79 18.48 -16.45
N CYS A 423 -25.85 19.56 -15.65
CA CYS A 423 -24.72 19.89 -14.77
C CYS A 423 -24.73 18.98 -13.53
N ALA A 424 -23.98 17.88 -13.56
CA ALA A 424 -23.91 16.96 -12.42
C ALA A 424 -23.03 17.51 -11.29
N GLY A 425 -23.38 17.20 -10.04
CA GLY A 425 -22.59 17.62 -8.89
C GLY A 425 -22.74 16.70 -7.69
N ALA A 426 -21.69 16.63 -6.88
CA ALA A 426 -21.74 16.01 -5.57
C ALA A 426 -21.59 17.12 -4.52
N LEU A 427 -22.59 17.32 -3.67
CA LEU A 427 -22.57 18.33 -2.61
C LEU A 427 -22.07 17.68 -1.32
N LEU A 428 -21.00 18.21 -0.72
CA LEU A 428 -20.60 17.80 0.63
C LEU A 428 -21.61 18.39 1.63
N VAL A 429 -22.40 17.51 2.26
CA VAL A 429 -23.45 17.89 3.22
C VAL A 429 -23.05 17.66 4.67
N GLN A 430 -21.95 16.94 4.90
CA GLN A 430 -21.35 16.82 6.23
C GLN A 430 -19.85 16.64 6.13
N TYR A 431 -19.11 17.39 6.94
CA TYR A 431 -17.72 17.11 7.27
C TYR A 431 -17.54 17.18 8.79
N ALA A 432 -17.42 16.01 9.44
CA ALA A 432 -17.24 15.90 10.90
C ALA A 432 -15.88 15.31 11.24
N HIS A 433 -15.37 15.64 12.42
CA HIS A 433 -14.10 15.13 12.96
C HIS A 433 -14.27 14.35 14.29
N SER A 434 -15.50 14.17 14.76
CA SER A 434 -15.82 13.30 15.90
C SER A 434 -17.21 12.68 15.74
N LEU A 435 -17.48 11.63 16.51
CA LEU A 435 -18.84 11.08 16.57
C LEU A 435 -19.84 12.10 17.14
N GLU A 436 -19.42 12.90 18.12
CA GLU A 436 -20.25 13.93 18.74
C GLU A 436 -20.57 15.11 17.80
N ALA A 437 -19.62 15.49 16.92
CA ALA A 437 -19.80 16.56 15.93
C ALA A 437 -20.60 16.12 14.69
N GLY A 438 -21.51 15.15 14.86
CA GLY A 438 -22.40 14.62 13.83
C GLY A 438 -21.93 13.33 13.15
N GLY A 439 -20.70 12.86 13.41
CA GLY A 439 -20.21 11.60 12.86
C GLY A 439 -21.02 10.38 13.33
N GLY A 440 -21.54 10.42 14.57
CA GLY A 440 -22.30 9.34 15.19
C GLY A 440 -23.59 8.99 14.43
N PHE A 441 -24.26 10.00 13.88
CA PHE A 441 -25.46 9.79 13.06
C PHE A 441 -25.16 8.94 11.82
N TYR A 442 -24.01 9.15 11.19
CA TYR A 442 -23.64 8.47 9.94
C TYR A 442 -23.02 7.09 10.13
N MET A 443 -22.59 6.75 11.35
CA MET A 443 -21.91 5.49 11.66
C MET A 443 -22.72 4.22 11.31
N PRO A 444 -24.05 4.14 11.57
CA PRO A 444 -24.84 2.94 11.23
C PRO A 444 -24.95 2.67 9.73
N PHE A 445 -24.68 3.67 8.88
CA PHE A 445 -24.78 3.55 7.42
C PHE A 445 -23.51 3.05 6.75
N ARG A 446 -22.48 2.68 7.52
CA ARG A 446 -21.25 2.09 6.98
C ARG A 446 -21.52 0.69 6.45
N ALA A 447 -21.07 0.42 5.22
CA ALA A 447 -21.11 -0.92 4.63
C ALA A 447 -20.08 -1.88 5.23
N SER A 448 -18.95 -1.37 5.75
CA SER A 448 -17.88 -2.20 6.29
C SER A 448 -17.02 -1.45 7.31
N LYS A 449 -16.38 -2.23 8.20
CA LYS A 449 -15.32 -1.76 9.10
C LYS A 449 -13.95 -1.69 8.41
N SER A 450 -13.70 -2.51 7.39
CA SER A 450 -12.36 -2.60 6.76
C SER A 450 -12.14 -1.60 5.63
N THR A 451 -13.20 -0.97 5.13
CA THR A 451 -13.13 0.07 4.10
C THR A 451 -13.84 1.33 4.58
N PRO A 452 -13.24 2.52 4.39
CA PRO A 452 -13.87 3.77 4.77
C PRO A 452 -14.98 4.21 3.81
N LEU A 453 -15.08 3.60 2.62
CA LEU A 453 -16.05 3.98 1.60
C LEU A 453 -17.36 3.21 1.78
N THR A 454 -18.47 3.94 1.77
CA THR A 454 -19.80 3.41 1.51
C THR A 454 -20.49 4.22 0.43
N VAL A 455 -21.12 3.55 -0.54
CA VAL A 455 -21.93 4.20 -1.58
C VAL A 455 -23.34 3.63 -1.49
N LEU A 456 -24.32 4.47 -1.15
CA LEU A 456 -25.73 4.10 -1.06
C LEU A 456 -26.46 4.61 -2.29
N ARG A 457 -27.28 3.75 -2.91
CA ARG A 457 -28.01 4.03 -4.16
C ARG A 457 -29.44 3.48 -4.07
N GLY A 458 -30.40 4.19 -4.64
CA GLY A 458 -31.79 3.74 -4.77
C GLY A 458 -32.47 3.40 -3.43
N GLU A 459 -33.43 2.47 -3.46
CA GLU A 459 -34.24 2.04 -2.29
C GLU A 459 -33.46 1.24 -1.23
N ALA A 460 -32.17 0.93 -1.46
CA ALA A 460 -31.35 0.18 -0.51
C ALA A 460 -31.10 0.93 0.81
N SER A 461 -31.44 2.22 0.87
CA SER A 461 -31.40 3.02 2.08
C SER A 461 -32.40 4.18 2.00
N GLU A 462 -33.02 4.53 3.12
CA GLU A 462 -33.83 5.75 3.23
C GLU A 462 -32.97 7.03 3.39
N LEU A 463 -31.66 6.87 3.62
CA LEU A 463 -30.75 7.99 3.88
C LEU A 463 -30.73 9.05 2.75
N PRO A 464 -30.64 8.69 1.44
CA PRO A 464 -30.65 9.69 0.37
C PRO A 464 -31.88 10.60 0.42
N GLY A 465 -33.07 10.04 0.56
CA GLY A 465 -34.33 10.80 0.65
C GLY A 465 -34.45 11.60 1.94
N LEU A 466 -34.00 11.04 3.08
CA LEU A 466 -33.96 11.76 4.36
C LEU A 466 -33.06 13.01 4.29
N LEU A 467 -31.84 12.85 3.77
CA LEU A 467 -30.89 13.95 3.61
C LEU A 467 -31.40 14.97 2.59
N HIS A 468 -32.00 14.51 1.47
CA HIS A 468 -32.57 15.42 0.49
C HIS A 468 -33.69 16.30 1.06
N ARG A 469 -34.64 15.72 1.81
CA ARG A 469 -35.71 16.50 2.45
C ARG A 469 -35.16 17.54 3.43
N LYS A 470 -34.17 17.16 4.25
CA LYS A 470 -33.48 18.11 5.14
C LYS A 470 -32.81 19.23 4.36
N LEU A 471 -32.11 18.89 3.27
CA LEU A 471 -31.43 19.85 2.42
C LEU A 471 -32.42 20.85 1.79
N LEU A 472 -33.57 20.39 1.29
CA LEU A 472 -34.62 21.26 0.76
C LEU A 472 -35.21 22.18 1.84
N GLN A 473 -35.43 21.68 3.06
CA GLN A 473 -35.89 22.50 4.19
C GLN A 473 -34.88 23.60 4.53
N MET A 474 -33.58 23.28 4.56
CA MET A 474 -32.52 24.26 4.80
C MET A 474 -32.47 25.37 3.74
N HIS A 475 -32.99 25.10 2.54
CA HIS A 475 -32.99 26.03 1.41
C HIS A 475 -34.38 26.61 1.11
N ALA A 476 -35.40 26.36 1.95
CA ALA A 476 -36.80 26.66 1.64
C ALA A 476 -37.02 28.15 1.28
N ALA A 477 -36.42 29.08 2.03
CA ALA A 477 -36.51 30.51 1.74
C ALA A 477 -35.91 30.85 0.36
N ARG A 478 -34.70 30.37 0.06
CA ARG A 478 -34.03 30.62 -1.23
C ARG A 478 -34.76 29.99 -2.41
N LEU A 479 -35.35 28.81 -2.21
CA LEU A 479 -36.18 28.15 -3.21
C LEU A 479 -37.46 28.95 -3.49
N ALA A 480 -38.11 29.46 -2.44
CA ALA A 480 -39.29 30.31 -2.58
C ALA A 480 -38.95 31.63 -3.28
N ASP A 481 -37.86 32.30 -2.89
CA ASP A 481 -37.39 33.55 -3.49
C ASP A 481 -37.05 33.37 -4.99
N ALA A 482 -36.54 32.20 -5.37
CA ALA A 482 -36.24 31.85 -6.75
C ALA A 482 -37.46 31.29 -7.53
N GLY A 483 -38.64 31.17 -6.91
CA GLY A 483 -39.85 30.65 -7.55
C GLY A 483 -39.77 29.16 -7.92
N ILE A 484 -38.97 28.38 -7.20
CA ILE A 484 -38.74 26.95 -7.46
C ILE A 484 -39.59 26.11 -6.52
N ASP A 485 -40.47 25.25 -7.05
CA ASP A 485 -41.16 24.23 -6.24
C ASP A 485 -40.14 23.18 -5.77
N PRO A 486 -39.92 22.98 -4.46
CA PRO A 486 -38.97 21.98 -3.97
C PRO A 486 -39.26 20.57 -4.46
N ARG A 487 -40.52 20.24 -4.77
CA ARG A 487 -40.94 18.93 -5.30
C ARG A 487 -40.52 18.70 -6.76
N SER A 488 -40.13 19.76 -7.45
CA SER A 488 -39.60 19.68 -8.83
C SER A 488 -38.13 19.29 -8.89
N LEU A 489 -37.42 19.30 -7.75
CA LEU A 489 -36.03 18.92 -7.65
C LEU A 489 -35.91 17.41 -7.44
N ALA A 490 -35.12 16.77 -8.29
CA ALA A 490 -34.88 15.34 -8.18
C ALA A 490 -34.10 14.98 -6.90
N GLU A 491 -34.44 13.83 -6.33
CA GLU A 491 -33.66 13.22 -5.25
C GLU A 491 -32.23 12.89 -5.71
N PRO A 492 -31.25 12.81 -4.79
CA PRO A 492 -29.89 12.43 -5.14
C PRO A 492 -29.85 10.99 -5.65
N ALA A 493 -29.10 10.76 -6.72
CA ALA A 493 -28.87 9.42 -7.28
C ALA A 493 -28.05 8.53 -6.35
N ALA A 494 -27.19 9.13 -5.51
CA ALA A 494 -26.37 8.40 -4.55
C ALA A 494 -25.98 9.24 -3.33
N VAL A 495 -25.65 8.54 -2.25
CA VAL A 495 -24.90 9.08 -1.11
C VAL A 495 -23.51 8.44 -1.11
N VAL A 496 -22.46 9.25 -1.15
CA VAL A 496 -21.07 8.79 -0.97
C VAL A 496 -20.61 9.17 0.43
N LEU A 497 -20.42 8.16 1.27
CA LEU A 497 -19.99 8.27 2.65
C LEU A 497 -18.54 7.82 2.77
N GLY A 498 -17.67 8.75 3.18
CA GLY A 498 -16.35 8.47 3.70
C GLY A 498 -16.39 8.43 5.21
N PHE A 499 -16.30 7.26 5.82
CA PHE A 499 -16.27 7.10 7.26
C PHE A 499 -14.95 6.51 7.70
N TRP A 500 -14.19 7.29 8.45
CA TRP A 500 -12.89 6.89 8.93
C TRP A 500 -12.91 6.88 10.47
N PRO A 501 -12.99 5.71 11.13
CA PRO A 501 -13.05 5.63 12.59
C PRO A 501 -11.66 5.61 13.22
N HIS A 502 -11.52 6.19 14.41
CA HIS A 502 -10.33 6.02 15.24
C HIS A 502 -10.41 4.70 16.02
N ALA A 503 -10.48 3.58 15.30
CA ALA A 503 -10.52 2.24 15.89
C ALA A 503 -9.12 1.59 15.79
N ARG A 504 -8.56 1.18 16.93
CA ARG A 504 -7.19 0.63 17.03
C ARG A 504 -6.98 -0.65 16.22
N ASP A 505 -8.05 -1.38 15.94
CA ASP A 505 -8.07 -2.63 15.18
C ASP A 505 -8.24 -2.44 13.67
N GLU A 506 -8.57 -1.24 13.18
CA GLU A 506 -8.71 -1.00 11.74
C GLU A 506 -7.35 -0.74 11.05
N ILE A 507 -7.23 -1.15 9.78
CA ILE A 507 -5.98 -0.99 8.99
C ILE A 507 -5.81 0.46 8.51
N LEU A 508 -6.92 1.16 8.27
CA LEU A 508 -6.94 2.51 7.70
C LEU A 508 -7.52 3.50 8.72
N HIS A 509 -6.64 4.27 9.35
CA HIS A 509 -7.03 5.24 10.36
C HIS A 509 -7.23 6.66 9.76
N PRO A 510 -8.30 7.39 10.14
CA PRO A 510 -8.70 8.73 9.67
C PRO A 510 -7.62 9.78 9.72
N ALA A 511 -7.02 9.93 10.89
CA ALA A 511 -6.14 11.02 11.19
C ALA A 511 -4.86 10.47 11.79
N PRO A 512 -3.71 11.13 11.55
CA PRO A 512 -2.60 11.00 12.47
C PRO A 512 -3.09 11.27 13.89
N ASP A 513 -2.46 10.65 14.87
CA ASP A 513 -2.54 11.08 16.26
C ASP A 513 -1.38 12.07 16.49
N PRO A 514 -1.45 13.33 16.04
CA PRO A 514 -0.29 14.20 16.14
C PRO A 514 0.08 14.47 17.58
N LEU A 515 1.37 14.43 17.86
CA LEU A 515 1.93 14.97 19.08
C LEU A 515 2.33 16.43 18.81
N SER A 516 2.00 17.32 19.74
CA SER A 516 2.32 18.74 19.64
C SER A 516 2.97 19.20 20.96
N PHE A 517 3.98 20.06 20.88
CA PHE A 517 4.53 20.72 22.07
C PHE A 517 3.71 21.93 22.52
N SER A 518 2.69 22.31 21.75
CA SER A 518 1.87 23.47 22.04
C SER A 518 0.94 23.22 23.22
N THR A 519 1.06 24.04 24.27
CA THR A 519 0.10 24.08 25.38
C THR A 519 -1.28 24.58 24.95
N ALA A 520 -1.41 25.16 23.74
CA ALA A 520 -2.69 25.59 23.17
C ALA A 520 -3.67 24.43 22.93
N HIS A 521 -3.17 23.19 22.93
CA HIS A 521 -3.99 21.97 22.77
C HIS A 521 -4.08 21.12 24.06
N GLY A 522 -3.73 21.71 25.21
CA GLY A 522 -3.76 21.05 26.54
C GLY A 522 -2.37 20.73 27.08
N ALA A 523 -2.33 19.98 28.19
CA ALA A 523 -1.08 19.54 28.79
C ALA A 523 -0.31 18.60 27.85
N LEU A 524 1.01 18.75 27.82
CA LEU A 524 1.91 17.86 27.10
C LEU A 524 1.69 16.41 27.58
N PRO A 525 1.57 15.43 26.67
CA PRO A 525 1.60 14.04 27.06
C PRO A 525 2.85 13.74 27.88
N GLN A 526 2.70 13.03 29.00
CA GLN A 526 3.81 12.74 29.92
C GLN A 526 5.01 12.08 29.22
N CYS A 527 4.75 11.30 28.18
CA CYS A 527 5.78 10.67 27.34
C CYS A 527 6.66 11.64 26.55
N LEU A 528 6.30 12.92 26.46
CA LEU A 528 7.10 13.99 25.83
C LEU A 528 7.87 14.85 26.84
N HIS A 529 7.73 14.61 28.15
CA HIS A 529 8.45 15.40 29.15
C HIS A 529 9.96 15.23 28.98
N GLY A 530 10.68 16.34 28.76
CA GLY A 530 12.13 16.35 28.53
C GLY A 530 12.56 15.88 27.14
N VAL A 531 11.62 15.58 26.24
CA VAL A 531 11.90 15.31 24.82
C VAL A 531 11.97 16.65 24.10
N THR A 532 12.95 16.84 23.22
CA THR A 532 13.00 17.99 22.31
C THR A 532 12.50 17.56 20.94
N SER A 533 12.16 18.50 20.08
CA SER A 533 11.77 18.17 18.71
C SER A 533 12.88 17.51 17.90
N ALA A 534 14.12 17.96 18.09
CA ALA A 534 15.30 17.36 17.51
C ALA A 534 15.45 15.90 17.97
N SER A 535 15.36 15.62 19.28
CA SER A 535 15.52 14.26 19.80
C SER A 535 14.34 13.35 19.45
N TYR A 536 13.12 13.90 19.40
CA TYR A 536 11.94 13.19 18.87
C TYR A 536 12.14 12.79 17.42
N SER A 537 12.43 13.77 16.55
CA SER A 537 12.59 13.57 15.12
C SER A 537 13.72 12.60 14.82
N GLU A 538 14.86 12.72 15.52
CA GLU A 538 15.95 11.76 15.40
C GLU A 538 15.47 10.34 15.78
N ALA A 539 14.88 10.18 16.97
CA ALA A 539 14.46 8.87 17.49
C ALA A 539 13.41 8.18 16.60
N THR A 540 12.45 8.91 16.06
CA THR A 540 11.38 8.34 15.23
C THR A 540 11.85 8.03 13.81
N ARG A 541 12.68 8.88 13.19
CA ARG A 541 13.18 8.66 11.82
C ARG A 541 14.07 7.44 11.68
N GLN A 542 14.97 7.22 12.64
CA GLN A 542 15.90 6.09 12.63
C GLN A 542 15.80 5.31 13.94
N PRO A 543 14.78 4.48 14.11
CA PRO A 543 14.52 3.87 15.40
C PRO A 543 15.57 2.85 15.84
N VAL A 544 16.31 2.24 14.91
CA VAL A 544 17.31 1.21 15.19
C VAL A 544 18.67 1.68 14.67
N VAL A 545 19.65 1.82 15.55
CA VAL A 545 21.00 2.30 15.21
C VAL A 545 21.72 1.27 14.34
N GLY A 546 22.44 1.73 13.31
CA GLY A 546 23.24 0.86 12.44
C GLY A 546 22.43 0.02 11.45
N ARG A 547 21.09 0.14 11.45
CA ARG A 547 20.20 -0.47 10.46
C ARG A 547 19.67 0.58 9.51
N SER A 548 19.47 0.19 8.24
CA SER A 548 18.78 1.00 7.24
C SER A 548 17.27 0.81 7.37
N LEU A 549 16.73 1.10 8.56
CA LEU A 549 15.31 1.01 8.89
C LEU A 549 14.83 2.39 9.34
N SER A 550 13.84 2.93 8.65
CA SER A 550 13.32 4.26 8.91
C SER A 550 11.81 4.26 9.02
N VAL A 551 11.27 5.26 9.70
CA VAL A 551 9.82 5.49 9.81
C VAL A 551 9.50 6.85 9.23
N ALA A 552 8.52 6.92 8.32
CA ALA A 552 8.10 8.17 7.70
C ALA A 552 6.59 8.20 7.48
N ASN A 553 5.88 8.89 8.35
CA ASN A 553 4.45 9.14 8.27
C ASN A 553 4.18 10.46 9.00
N ASN A 554 3.10 11.18 8.68
CA ASN A 554 2.76 12.42 9.39
C ASN A 554 2.43 12.21 10.87
N ASP A 555 2.12 10.98 11.31
CA ASP A 555 2.09 10.58 12.72
C ASP A 555 3.44 10.79 13.44
N TRP A 556 4.57 10.87 12.72
CA TRP A 556 5.91 11.02 13.29
C TRP A 556 6.49 12.41 13.08
N TRP A 557 5.64 13.37 12.73
CA TRP A 557 5.97 14.77 12.76
C TRP A 557 5.56 15.36 14.11
N LEU A 558 6.38 16.28 14.60
CA LEU A 558 6.15 16.96 15.85
C LEU A 558 6.05 18.46 15.56
N GLU A 559 4.96 19.05 15.97
CA GLU A 559 4.71 20.48 15.81
C GLU A 559 5.36 21.26 16.96
N GLU A 560 6.33 22.11 16.64
CA GLU A 560 7.08 22.92 17.61
C GLU A 560 6.39 24.25 17.95
N SER A 561 5.56 24.78 17.05
CA SER A 561 4.88 26.06 17.25
C SER A 561 3.48 26.04 16.65
N SER A 562 2.55 26.76 17.28
CA SER A 562 1.21 27.03 16.74
C SER A 562 1.22 27.96 15.51
N VAL A 563 2.40 28.35 15.02
CA VAL A 563 2.61 29.31 13.93
C VAL A 563 2.90 28.61 12.60
N ASP A 564 3.23 27.32 12.63
CA ASP A 564 3.26 26.52 11.40
C ASP A 564 1.80 26.38 10.92
N LEU A 565 1.42 27.13 9.89
CA LEU A 565 0.08 27.15 9.28
C LEU A 565 -0.39 25.79 8.72
N ILE A 566 0.39 24.73 8.94
CA ILE A 566 0.26 23.42 8.30
C ILE A 566 0.07 22.40 9.41
N ALA A 567 -1.20 22.13 9.70
CA ALA A 567 -1.59 21.09 10.63
C ALA A 567 -0.98 19.72 10.26
N PRO A 568 -0.78 18.81 11.23
CA PRO A 568 -0.26 17.46 10.99
C PRO A 568 -1.12 16.61 10.04
N TYR A 569 -2.36 17.03 9.77
CA TYR A 569 -3.33 16.32 8.93
C TYR A 569 -3.09 16.50 7.41
N TRP A 570 -2.14 17.34 7.00
CA TRP A 570 -1.86 17.61 5.59
C TRP A 570 -0.87 16.63 4.96
N ALA A 571 -1.04 16.36 3.65
CA ALA A 571 -0.10 15.54 2.87
C ALA A 571 1.34 16.10 2.89
N GLU A 572 1.44 17.42 2.99
CA GLU A 572 2.67 18.18 3.20
C GLU A 572 3.55 17.60 4.30
N VAL A 573 2.96 17.31 5.46
CA VAL A 573 3.71 16.78 6.61
C VAL A 573 4.23 15.36 6.32
N SER A 574 3.44 14.54 5.63
CA SER A 574 3.89 13.21 5.20
C SER A 574 5.10 13.31 4.26
N LEU A 575 5.07 14.26 3.32
CA LEU A 575 6.14 14.48 2.37
C LEU A 575 7.40 15.06 3.05
N ARG A 576 7.27 15.98 4.01
CA ARG A 576 8.40 16.55 4.76
C ARG A 576 9.15 15.47 5.53
N VAL A 577 8.44 14.62 6.27
CA VAL A 577 9.05 13.50 7.01
C VAL A 577 9.75 12.55 6.04
N ALA A 578 9.10 12.20 4.94
CA ALA A 578 9.66 11.31 3.92
C ALA A 578 10.95 11.90 3.33
N GLU A 579 10.91 13.15 2.85
CA GLU A 579 12.07 13.79 2.24
C GLU A 579 13.24 13.93 3.23
N ARG A 580 12.95 14.21 4.50
CA ARG A 580 13.99 14.25 5.52
C ARG A 580 14.66 12.89 5.74
N VAL A 581 13.87 11.81 5.78
CA VAL A 581 14.40 10.44 5.86
C VAL A 581 15.25 10.10 4.62
N LEU A 582 14.79 10.45 3.42
CA LEU A 582 15.54 10.21 2.19
C LEU A 582 16.87 10.97 2.17
N HIS A 583 16.90 12.19 2.69
CA HIS A 583 18.13 12.96 2.84
C HIS A 583 19.11 12.30 3.82
N ASP A 584 18.67 12.07 5.06
CA ASP A 584 19.57 11.63 6.13
C ASP A 584 20.01 10.16 5.97
N GLN A 585 19.12 9.29 5.51
CA GLN A 585 19.31 7.83 5.55
C GLN A 585 19.72 7.24 4.20
N LEU A 586 19.38 7.90 3.10
CA LEU A 586 19.75 7.48 1.74
C LEU A 586 20.71 8.46 1.06
N GLY A 587 21.06 9.57 1.70
CA GLY A 587 21.99 10.55 1.15
C GLY A 587 21.46 11.27 -0.08
N LEU A 588 20.13 11.33 -0.27
CA LEU A 588 19.57 12.01 -1.42
C LEU A 588 19.76 13.53 -1.30
N ALA A 589 20.22 14.14 -2.39
CA ALA A 589 20.24 15.58 -2.53
C ALA A 589 18.82 16.14 -2.62
N ARG A 590 18.65 17.45 -2.37
CA ARG A 590 17.39 18.16 -2.61
C ARG A 590 16.87 17.89 -4.04
N PRO A 591 15.55 17.67 -4.25
CA PRO A 591 14.98 17.56 -5.58
C PRO A 591 15.17 18.88 -6.36
N ALA A 592 15.52 18.81 -7.64
CA ALA A 592 15.77 20.00 -8.44
C ALA A 592 14.54 20.92 -8.55
N TRP A 593 13.34 20.33 -8.51
CA TRP A 593 12.05 21.01 -8.63
C TRP A 593 11.55 21.64 -7.32
N LEU A 594 12.11 21.29 -6.16
CA LEU A 594 11.63 21.77 -4.85
C LEU A 594 12.35 23.05 -4.43
N ASN A 595 11.65 24.07 -3.94
CA ASN A 595 12.28 25.33 -3.52
C ASN A 595 13.44 25.15 -2.51
N ALA A 596 14.60 25.77 -2.78
CA ALA A 596 15.82 25.59 -1.98
C ALA A 596 15.73 26.18 -0.56
N ALA A 597 15.11 27.36 -0.41
CA ALA A 597 14.95 28.01 0.88
C ALA A 597 13.96 27.24 1.75
N TYR A 598 12.85 26.80 1.15
CA TYR A 598 11.90 25.90 1.79
C TYR A 598 12.58 24.58 2.21
N TYR A 599 13.38 23.95 1.35
CA TYR A 599 14.04 22.69 1.70
C TYR A 599 14.95 22.83 2.93
N ARG A 600 15.77 23.88 2.98
CA ARG A 600 16.63 24.15 4.15
C ARG A 600 15.80 24.37 5.42
N LYS A 601 14.82 25.26 5.36
CA LYS A 601 14.00 25.63 6.52
C LYS A 601 13.08 24.49 6.96
N SER A 602 12.28 23.96 6.06
CA SER A 602 11.12 23.10 6.36
C SER A 602 11.46 21.61 6.35
N VAL A 603 12.46 21.16 5.59
CA VAL A 603 12.89 19.76 5.56
C VAL A 603 14.10 19.54 6.46
N LEU A 604 15.15 20.37 6.31
CA LEU A 604 16.39 20.22 7.08
C LEU A 604 16.36 20.87 8.46
N GLY A 605 15.52 21.90 8.67
CA GLY A 605 15.47 22.63 9.94
C GLY A 605 16.72 23.48 10.19
N ILE A 606 17.35 24.01 9.13
CA ILE A 606 18.55 24.85 9.19
C ILE A 606 18.39 26.20 8.49
#